data_AF-A0A952HUZ3-F1
#
_entry.id   AF-A0A952HUZ3-F1
#
_cell.length_a   1.000
_cell.length_b   1.000
_cell.length_c   1.000
_cell.angle_alpha   90.00
_cell.angle_beta   90.00
_cell.angle_gamma   90.00
#
_symmetry.space_group_name_H-M   'P 1'
#
loop_
_entity.id
_entity.type
_entity.pdbx_description
1 polymer ?
#
loop_
_entity_poly.entity_id
_entity_poly.type
_entity_poly.pdbx_seq_one_letter_code
_entity_poly.pdbx_strand_id
1 'polypeptide(L)'
;MTAKSPAHLRSHRAKAARVLLSLFEADQLDSPEFWTWEMMDLLPGWCLDDAEVRTQLQLLCGAVALAPEVRLWIDRRQILTAQQLLGKDIFDAVVQTADEVSHGIDVPAEHVIEHSFIERHFMKAGASVLSSALDSRLPKQQLIGVLGESYGELNAEFAQNLVDQANRLAQTTCAMAAPSGKSAENTSAQPELDEALA
;
A
#
# COMPACT_ATOMS: atom_id res chain seq x y z
N MET A 1 15.57 -16.84 -3.93
CA MET A 1 14.13 -17.13 -4.07
C MET A 1 13.81 -18.40 -3.30
N THR A 2 13.19 -18.29 -2.12
CA THR A 2 12.67 -19.46 -1.39
C THR A 2 11.45 -20.00 -2.12
N ALA A 3 11.43 -21.30 -2.40
CA ALA A 3 10.28 -21.94 -3.04
C ALA A 3 9.04 -21.77 -2.13
N LYS A 4 7.95 -21.21 -2.67
CA LYS A 4 6.67 -21.08 -1.96
C LYS A 4 6.15 -22.48 -1.60
N SER A 5 5.60 -22.64 -0.40
CA SER A 5 5.04 -23.94 0.01
C SER A 5 3.84 -24.31 -0.88
N PRO A 6 3.60 -25.61 -1.13
CA PRO A 6 2.44 -26.06 -1.92
C PRO A 6 1.10 -25.56 -1.35
N ALA A 7 0.99 -25.46 -0.02
CA ALA A 7 -0.21 -24.95 0.64
C ALA A 7 -0.44 -23.45 0.35
N HIS A 8 0.64 -22.66 0.35
CA HIS A 8 0.55 -21.24 0.02
C HIS A 8 0.13 -21.02 -1.44
N LEU A 9 0.68 -21.80 -2.39
CA LEU A 9 0.27 -21.73 -3.80
C LEU A 9 -1.22 -22.08 -3.98
N ARG A 10 -1.71 -23.13 -3.32
CA ARG A 10 -3.14 -23.50 -3.41
C ARG A 10 -4.04 -22.40 -2.85
N SER A 11 -3.68 -21.82 -1.70
CA SER A 11 -4.43 -20.71 -1.11
C SER A 11 -4.45 -19.49 -2.04
N HIS A 12 -3.30 -19.14 -2.61
CA HIS A 12 -3.16 -18.04 -3.55
C HIS A 12 -4.03 -18.25 -4.80
N ARG A 13 -3.94 -19.42 -5.45
CA ARG A 13 -4.78 -19.78 -6.61
C ARG A 13 -6.27 -19.74 -6.29
N ALA A 14 -6.68 -20.23 -5.11
CA ALA A 14 -8.08 -20.18 -4.70
C ALA A 14 -8.58 -18.73 -4.54
N LYS A 15 -7.72 -17.83 -4.02
CA LYS A 15 -8.03 -16.40 -3.93
C LYS A 15 -8.11 -15.77 -5.33
N ALA A 16 -7.14 -16.05 -6.19
CA ALA A 16 -7.11 -15.56 -7.57
C ALA A 16 -8.33 -15.99 -8.39
N ALA A 17 -8.65 -17.28 -8.37
CA ALA A 17 -9.81 -17.83 -9.07
C ALA A 17 -11.13 -17.20 -8.60
N ARG A 18 -11.26 -16.92 -7.30
CA ARG A 18 -12.44 -16.24 -6.75
C ARG A 18 -12.57 -14.80 -7.26
N VAL A 19 -11.47 -14.06 -7.27
CA VAL A 19 -11.46 -12.67 -7.77
C VAL A 19 -11.78 -12.64 -9.26
N LEU A 20 -11.12 -13.48 -10.06
CA LEU A 20 -11.37 -13.58 -11.50
C LEU A 20 -12.81 -14.00 -11.81
N LEU A 21 -13.38 -14.95 -11.06
CA LEU A 21 -14.78 -15.33 -11.22
C LEU A 21 -15.71 -14.15 -10.90
N SER A 22 -15.47 -13.40 -9.82
CA SER A 22 -16.30 -12.24 -9.49
C SER A 22 -16.22 -11.13 -10.55
N LEU A 23 -15.04 -10.91 -11.15
CA LEU A 23 -14.87 -9.97 -12.26
C LEU A 23 -15.60 -10.44 -13.51
N PHE A 24 -15.54 -11.73 -13.81
CA PHE A 24 -16.27 -12.33 -14.93
C PHE A 24 -17.79 -12.22 -14.76
N GLU A 25 -18.31 -12.54 -13.56
CA GLU A 25 -19.73 -12.39 -13.23
C GLU A 25 -20.21 -10.93 -13.32
N ALA A 26 -19.32 -9.96 -13.09
CA ALA A 26 -19.58 -8.53 -13.19
C ALA A 26 -19.36 -7.94 -14.60
N ASP A 27 -19.01 -8.76 -15.60
CA ASP A 27 -18.65 -8.33 -16.97
C ASP A 27 -17.48 -7.32 -16.99
N GLN A 28 -16.53 -7.51 -16.07
CA GLN A 28 -15.31 -6.69 -15.90
C GLN A 28 -14.04 -7.45 -16.26
N LEU A 29 -14.16 -8.71 -16.70
CA LEU A 29 -13.04 -9.54 -17.11
C LEU A 29 -13.05 -9.74 -18.62
N ASP A 30 -12.23 -8.96 -19.32
CA ASP A 30 -12.04 -9.14 -20.75
C ASP A 30 -11.31 -10.45 -21.04
N SER A 31 -11.89 -11.28 -21.90
CA SER A 31 -11.26 -12.50 -22.43
C SER A 31 -10.79 -13.48 -21.33
N PRO A 32 -11.74 -14.10 -20.58
CA PRO A 32 -11.43 -15.01 -19.47
C PRO A 32 -10.53 -16.19 -19.87
N GLU A 33 -10.52 -16.58 -21.14
CA GLU A 33 -9.71 -17.66 -21.69
C GLU A 33 -8.19 -17.43 -21.61
N PHE A 34 -7.73 -16.19 -21.44
CA PHE A 34 -6.30 -15.91 -21.27
C PHE A 34 -5.77 -16.31 -19.89
N TRP A 35 -6.64 -16.44 -18.88
CA TRP A 35 -6.22 -16.66 -17.50
C TRP A 35 -5.90 -18.13 -17.22
N THR A 36 -4.62 -18.48 -17.38
CA THR A 36 -4.10 -19.81 -17.03
C THR A 36 -3.72 -19.90 -15.55
N TRP A 37 -3.60 -21.12 -15.03
CA TRP A 37 -3.09 -21.34 -13.66
C TRP A 37 -1.70 -20.76 -13.42
N GLU A 38 -0.85 -20.78 -14.46
CA GLU A 38 0.48 -20.18 -14.39
C GLU A 38 0.40 -18.66 -14.24
N MET A 39 -0.49 -17.99 -14.98
CA MET A 39 -0.72 -16.55 -14.80
C MET A 39 -1.28 -16.21 -13.42
N MET A 40 -2.20 -17.04 -12.91
CA MET A 40 -2.73 -16.85 -11.55
C MET A 40 -1.64 -16.96 -10.48
N ASP A 41 -0.60 -17.78 -10.68
CA ASP A 41 0.53 -17.88 -9.75
C ASP A 41 1.45 -16.65 -9.77
N LEU A 42 1.41 -15.89 -10.87
CA LEU A 42 2.22 -14.69 -11.07
C LEU A 42 1.52 -13.43 -10.56
N LEU A 43 0.21 -13.48 -10.29
CA LEU A 43 -0.52 -12.35 -9.75
C LEU A 43 0.09 -11.93 -8.41
N PRO A 44 0.51 -10.66 -8.27
CA PRO A 44 0.88 -10.15 -6.96
C PRO A 44 -0.27 -10.25 -5.97
N GLY A 45 0.05 -10.44 -4.68
CA GLY A 45 -0.97 -10.53 -3.63
C GLY A 45 -1.93 -9.34 -3.62
N TRP A 46 -1.41 -8.14 -3.90
CA TRP A 46 -2.19 -6.91 -3.96
C TRP A 46 -3.23 -6.92 -5.07
N CYS A 47 -3.03 -7.60 -6.20
CA CYS A 47 -4.07 -7.73 -7.23
C CYS A 47 -5.32 -8.46 -6.72
N LEU A 48 -5.15 -9.24 -5.66
CA LEU A 48 -6.21 -10.07 -5.08
C LEU A 48 -6.84 -9.45 -3.83
N ASP A 49 -6.28 -8.35 -3.33
CA ASP A 49 -6.85 -7.62 -2.20
C ASP A 49 -8.05 -6.80 -2.65
N ASP A 50 -8.88 -6.35 -1.71
CA ASP A 50 -10.01 -5.48 -2.01
C ASP A 50 -9.55 -4.10 -2.51
N ALA A 51 -10.50 -3.32 -3.06
CA ALA A 51 -10.19 -2.04 -3.66
C ALA A 51 -9.61 -1.02 -2.67
N GLU A 52 -10.01 -1.07 -1.39
CA GLU A 52 -9.55 -0.14 -0.36
C GLU A 52 -8.09 -0.45 0.01
N VAL A 53 -7.77 -1.71 0.27
CA VAL A 53 -6.39 -2.16 0.55
C VAL A 53 -5.46 -1.86 -0.63
N ARG A 54 -5.93 -2.10 -1.87
CA ARG A 54 -5.15 -1.73 -3.07
C ARG A 54 -4.91 -0.24 -3.17
N THR A 55 -5.93 0.58 -2.93
CA THR A 55 -5.82 2.04 -2.98
C THR A 55 -4.82 2.54 -1.93
N GLN A 56 -4.88 2.00 -0.71
CA GLN A 56 -3.91 2.33 0.33
C GLN A 56 -2.49 1.94 -0.06
N LEU A 57 -2.30 0.73 -0.61
CA LEU A 57 -0.99 0.30 -1.09
C LEU A 57 -0.48 1.18 -2.23
N GLN A 58 -1.34 1.57 -3.18
CA GLN A 58 -0.99 2.47 -4.27
C GLN A 58 -0.55 3.83 -3.74
N LEU A 59 -1.29 4.40 -2.80
CA LEU A 59 -0.95 5.66 -2.14
C LEU A 59 0.42 5.58 -1.45
N LEU A 60 0.69 4.50 -0.72
CA LEU A 60 1.97 4.26 -0.05
C LEU A 60 3.12 4.07 -1.05
N CYS A 61 2.93 3.28 -2.10
CA CYS A 61 3.92 3.10 -3.16
C CYS A 61 4.29 4.45 -3.80
N GLY A 62 3.29 5.30 -4.03
CA GLY A 62 3.50 6.64 -4.55
C GLY A 62 4.29 7.53 -3.59
N ALA A 63 3.91 7.55 -2.31
CA ALA A 63 4.61 8.33 -1.29
C ALA A 63 6.07 7.90 -1.14
N VAL A 64 6.35 6.58 -1.12
CA VAL A 64 7.72 6.04 -1.04
C VAL A 64 8.53 6.41 -2.29
N ALA A 65 7.95 6.26 -3.48
CA ALA A 65 8.64 6.58 -4.73
C ALA A 65 8.98 8.07 -4.86
N LEU A 66 8.15 8.93 -4.26
CA LEU A 66 8.32 10.38 -4.21
C LEU A 66 9.00 10.86 -2.93
N ALA A 67 9.49 9.95 -2.07
CA ALA A 67 10.10 10.32 -0.79
C ALA A 67 11.23 11.36 -0.92
N PRO A 68 12.14 11.30 -1.93
CA PRO A 68 13.13 12.34 -2.15
C PRO A 68 12.55 13.73 -2.36
N GLU A 69 11.44 13.85 -3.09
CA GLU A 69 10.75 15.12 -3.34
C GLU A 69 9.98 15.60 -2.11
N VAL A 70 9.25 14.68 -1.46
CA VAL A 70 8.47 14.95 -0.24
C VAL A 70 9.36 15.49 0.87
N ARG A 71 10.57 14.97 1.01
CA ARG A 71 11.56 15.45 1.99
C ARG A 71 11.97 16.91 1.77
N LEU A 72 11.88 17.42 0.54
CA LEU A 72 12.23 18.80 0.20
C LEU A 72 11.05 19.77 0.35
N TRP A 73 9.85 19.29 0.69
CA TRP A 73 8.70 20.15 0.89
C TRP A 73 8.89 21.05 2.12
N ILE A 74 8.73 22.35 1.90
CA ILE A 74 8.75 23.38 2.95
C ILE A 74 7.36 23.94 3.24
N ASP A 75 6.39 23.70 2.35
CA ASP A 75 5.02 24.15 2.55
C ASP A 75 4.31 23.28 3.59
N ARG A 76 4.00 23.90 4.73
CA ARG A 76 3.29 23.27 5.84
C ARG A 76 1.95 22.64 5.40
N ARG A 77 1.22 23.26 4.46
CA ARG A 77 -0.06 22.72 3.99
C ARG A 77 0.14 21.39 3.27
N GLN A 78 1.15 21.30 2.41
CA GLN A 78 1.46 20.05 1.70
C GLN A 78 1.84 18.94 2.68
N ILE A 79 2.71 19.25 3.65
CA ILE A 79 3.15 18.30 4.68
C ILE A 79 1.94 17.82 5.50
N LEU A 80 1.09 18.72 5.98
CA LEU A 80 -0.09 18.34 6.77
C LEU A 80 -1.10 17.52 5.97
N THR A 81 -1.32 17.85 4.69
CA THR A 81 -2.19 17.06 3.81
C THR A 81 -1.63 15.65 3.62
N ALA A 82 -0.33 15.48 3.37
CA ALA A 82 0.27 14.16 3.24
C ALA A 82 0.23 13.37 4.56
N GLN A 83 0.43 14.02 5.71
CA GLN A 83 0.25 13.39 7.02
C GLN A 83 -1.20 12.96 7.27
N GLN A 84 -2.19 13.72 6.80
CA GLN A 84 -3.60 13.35 6.91
C GLN A 84 -3.94 12.14 6.04
N LEU A 85 -3.37 12.07 4.82
CA LEU A 85 -3.59 10.97 3.89
C LEU A 85 -2.91 9.66 4.34
N LEU A 86 -1.67 9.75 4.82
CA LEU A 86 -0.85 8.58 5.15
C LEU A 86 -0.92 8.19 6.63
N GLY A 87 -1.29 9.12 7.50
CA GLY A 87 -0.99 9.04 8.93
C GLY A 87 0.41 9.57 9.21
N LYS A 88 0.56 10.28 10.35
CA LYS A 88 1.81 10.95 10.73
C LYS A 88 3.01 9.99 10.77
N ASP A 89 2.85 8.83 11.42
CA ASP A 89 3.96 7.90 11.64
C ASP A 89 4.45 7.28 10.31
N ILE A 90 3.52 6.97 9.40
CA ILE A 90 3.86 6.50 8.05
C ILE A 90 4.55 7.60 7.26
N PHE A 91 4.03 8.83 7.30
CA PHE A 91 4.66 9.97 6.62
C PHE A 91 6.09 10.19 7.10
N ASP A 92 6.31 10.21 8.42
CA ASP A 92 7.64 10.39 9.01
C ASP A 92 8.59 9.24 8.57
N ALA A 93 8.09 8.01 8.52
CA ALA A 93 8.86 6.86 8.03
C ALA A 93 9.21 6.96 6.54
N VAL A 94 8.27 7.39 5.69
CA VAL A 94 8.52 7.64 4.25
C VAL A 94 9.65 8.66 4.07
N VAL A 95 9.60 9.79 4.79
CA VAL A 95 10.63 10.83 4.72
C VAL A 95 12.00 10.33 5.18
N GLN A 96 12.04 9.48 6.22
CA GLN A 96 13.30 8.88 6.71
C GLN A 96 13.93 7.94 5.68
N THR A 97 13.11 7.26 4.87
CA THR A 97 13.60 6.36 3.83
C THR A 97 14.01 7.05 2.53
N ALA A 98 13.87 8.37 2.43
CA ALA A 98 14.15 9.13 1.21
C ALA A 98 15.59 8.93 0.69
N ASP A 99 16.56 8.76 1.58
CA ASP A 99 17.97 8.55 1.20
C ASP A 99 18.24 7.14 0.63
N GLU A 100 17.35 6.18 0.88
CA GLU A 100 17.45 4.81 0.34
C GLU A 100 16.95 4.74 -1.10
N VAL A 101 16.06 5.66 -1.49
CA VAL A 101 15.50 5.75 -2.84
C VAL A 101 16.47 6.55 -3.71
N SER A 102 17.44 5.83 -4.29
CA SER A 102 18.55 6.45 -5.05
C SER A 102 18.09 7.15 -6.34
N HIS A 103 16.95 6.74 -6.91
CA HIS A 103 16.41 7.28 -8.16
C HIS A 103 14.93 7.62 -7.94
N GLY A 104 14.56 8.89 -8.09
CA GLY A 104 13.17 9.31 -8.08
C GLY A 104 12.43 8.87 -9.34
N ILE A 105 11.10 9.00 -9.32
CA ILE A 105 10.31 8.98 -10.55
C ILE A 105 10.55 10.33 -11.25
N ASP A 106 10.76 10.32 -12.56
CA ASP A 106 10.82 11.57 -13.33
C ASP A 106 9.43 12.22 -13.36
N VAL A 107 9.18 13.13 -12.41
CA VAL A 107 7.98 13.96 -12.38
C VAL A 107 8.17 15.14 -13.33
N PRO A 108 7.24 15.40 -14.28
CA PRO A 108 7.34 16.56 -15.16
C PRO A 108 7.40 17.87 -14.36
N ALA A 109 8.49 18.63 -14.53
CA ALA A 109 8.84 19.82 -13.75
C ALA A 109 7.79 20.95 -13.77
N GLU A 110 6.83 20.91 -14.69
CA GLU A 110 5.78 21.93 -14.84
C GLU A 110 4.65 21.81 -13.81
N HIS A 111 4.65 20.78 -12.95
CA HIS A 111 3.60 20.58 -11.95
C HIS A 111 3.97 21.25 -10.63
N VAL A 112 3.55 22.50 -10.45
CA VAL A 112 3.39 23.05 -9.09
C VAL A 112 2.30 22.25 -8.40
N ILE A 113 2.68 21.39 -7.45
CA ILE A 113 1.73 20.53 -6.73
C ILE A 113 0.96 21.42 -5.75
N GLU A 114 -0.26 21.82 -6.11
CA GLU A 114 -1.16 22.38 -5.10
C GLU A 114 -1.55 21.29 -4.11
N HIS A 115 -1.74 21.66 -2.84
CA HIS A 115 -2.10 20.73 -1.76
C HIS A 115 -3.34 19.85 -2.08
N SER A 116 -4.29 20.38 -2.84
CA SER A 116 -5.48 19.66 -3.34
C SER A 116 -5.16 18.48 -4.27
N PHE A 117 -3.95 18.42 -4.83
CA PHE A 117 -3.54 17.40 -5.79
C PHE A 117 -2.56 16.37 -5.22
N ILE A 118 -2.19 16.44 -3.94
CA ILE A 118 -1.20 15.53 -3.33
C ILE A 118 -1.65 14.07 -3.41
N GLU A 119 -2.92 13.79 -3.09
CA GLU A 119 -3.46 12.43 -3.20
C GLU A 119 -3.33 11.91 -4.62
N ARG A 120 -3.78 12.70 -5.62
CA ARG A 120 -3.67 12.33 -7.03
C ARG A 120 -2.21 12.12 -7.46
N HIS A 121 -1.30 12.93 -6.94
CA HIS A 121 0.13 12.83 -7.21
C HIS A 121 0.71 11.50 -6.70
N PHE A 122 0.43 11.15 -5.44
CA PHE A 122 0.78 9.86 -4.87
C PHE A 122 0.11 8.71 -5.63
N MET A 123 -1.17 8.82 -5.98
CA MET A 123 -1.87 7.78 -6.73
C MET A 123 -1.22 7.53 -8.10
N LYS A 124 -0.81 8.58 -8.83
CA LYS A 124 -0.13 8.43 -10.13
C LYS A 124 1.25 7.79 -10.01
N ALA A 125 2.04 8.22 -9.03
CA ALA A 125 3.33 7.61 -8.73
C ALA A 125 3.15 6.13 -8.35
N GLY A 126 2.19 5.83 -7.49
CA GLY A 126 1.83 4.48 -7.07
C GLY A 126 1.40 3.59 -8.23
N ALA A 127 0.59 4.12 -9.15
CA ALA A 127 0.19 3.40 -10.36
C ALA A 127 1.41 3.03 -11.22
N SER A 128 2.37 3.94 -11.35
CA SER A 128 3.64 3.70 -12.08
C SER A 128 4.44 2.57 -11.43
N VAL A 129 4.55 2.57 -10.10
CA VAL A 129 5.23 1.53 -9.33
C VAL A 129 4.53 0.18 -9.49
N LEU A 130 3.23 0.11 -9.19
CA LEU A 130 2.50 -1.16 -9.19
C LEU A 130 2.43 -1.78 -10.60
N SER A 131 2.20 -0.97 -11.64
CA SER A 131 2.16 -1.45 -13.03
C SER A 131 3.53 -1.94 -13.54
N SER A 132 4.61 -1.28 -13.12
CA SER A 132 5.98 -1.67 -13.48
C SER A 132 6.45 -2.92 -12.72
N ALA A 133 5.92 -3.16 -11.52
CA ALA A 133 6.19 -4.36 -10.73
C ALA A 133 5.42 -5.60 -11.24
N LEU A 134 4.47 -5.46 -12.18
CA LEU A 134 3.78 -6.61 -12.77
C LEU A 134 4.71 -7.44 -13.67
N ASP A 135 4.62 -8.77 -13.53
CA ASP A 135 5.29 -9.70 -14.43
C ASP A 135 4.88 -9.45 -15.89
N SER A 136 5.84 -9.50 -16.80
CA SER A 136 5.63 -9.20 -18.23
C SER A 136 4.67 -10.16 -18.94
N ARG A 137 4.43 -11.35 -18.36
CA ARG A 137 3.50 -12.35 -18.89
C ARG A 137 2.04 -12.07 -18.53
N LEU A 138 1.77 -11.16 -17.60
CA LEU A 138 0.42 -10.80 -17.21
C LEU A 138 -0.22 -9.83 -18.21
N PRO A 139 -1.55 -9.84 -18.38
CA PRO A 139 -2.27 -8.91 -19.25
C PRO A 139 -2.29 -7.49 -18.64
N LYS A 140 -1.16 -6.77 -18.74
CA LYS A 140 -0.95 -5.47 -18.07
C LYS A 140 -2.04 -4.45 -18.38
N GLN A 141 -2.52 -4.37 -19.61
CA GLN A 141 -3.54 -3.39 -20.00
C GLN A 141 -4.84 -3.52 -19.19
N GLN A 142 -5.28 -4.75 -18.90
CA GLN A 142 -6.47 -5.00 -18.09
C GLN A 142 -6.24 -4.61 -16.62
N LEU A 143 -5.06 -4.92 -16.09
CA LEU A 143 -4.70 -4.65 -14.69
C LEU A 143 -4.43 -3.17 -14.42
N ILE A 144 -3.85 -2.45 -15.39
CA ILE A 144 -3.50 -1.03 -15.28
C ILE A 144 -4.76 -0.15 -15.25
N GLY A 145 -5.83 -0.55 -15.93
CA GLY A 145 -7.09 0.22 -15.93
C GLY A 145 -7.66 0.49 -14.54
N VAL A 146 -7.41 -0.40 -13.58
CA VAL A 146 -7.85 -0.26 -12.19
C VAL A 146 -6.97 0.71 -11.39
N LEU A 147 -5.70 0.89 -11.78
CA LEU A 147 -4.74 1.76 -11.09
C LEU A 147 -4.86 3.24 -11.51
N GLY A 148 -5.43 3.51 -12.68
CA GLY A 148 -5.60 4.87 -13.20
C GLY A 148 -4.36 5.43 -13.91
N GLU A 149 -4.27 6.77 -13.97
CA GLU A 149 -3.17 7.47 -14.64
C GLU A 149 -1.81 7.20 -13.96
N SER A 150 -0.72 7.14 -14.73
CA SER A 150 0.65 6.95 -14.23
C SER A 150 1.61 8.03 -14.77
N TYR A 151 2.78 8.17 -14.15
CA TYR A 151 3.87 9.04 -14.60
C TYR A 151 4.76 8.40 -15.67
N GLY A 152 4.68 7.09 -15.83
CA GLY A 152 5.45 6.35 -16.83
C GLY A 152 5.79 4.95 -16.35
N GLU A 153 6.69 4.30 -17.10
CA GLU A 153 7.22 2.99 -16.75
C GLU A 153 8.51 3.14 -15.94
N LEU A 154 8.67 2.26 -14.96
CA LEU A 154 9.86 2.12 -14.13
C LEU A 154 10.55 0.82 -14.47
N ASN A 155 11.83 0.71 -14.10
CA ASN A 155 12.49 -0.57 -14.07
C ASN A 155 11.75 -1.51 -13.09
N ALA A 156 11.48 -2.75 -13.52
CA ALA A 156 10.69 -3.71 -12.75
C ALA A 156 11.32 -4.10 -11.40
N GLU A 157 12.65 -4.22 -11.33
CA GLU A 157 13.37 -4.52 -10.10
C GLU A 157 13.25 -3.35 -9.11
N PHE A 158 13.43 -2.13 -9.61
CA PHE A 158 13.26 -0.92 -8.82
C PHE A 158 11.82 -0.79 -8.30
N ALA A 159 10.83 -1.01 -9.16
CA ALA A 159 9.42 -0.99 -8.78
C ALA A 159 9.10 -2.05 -7.71
N GLN A 160 9.64 -3.26 -7.83
CA GLN A 160 9.45 -4.31 -6.84
C GLN A 160 10.05 -3.93 -5.48
N ASN A 161 11.22 -3.30 -5.46
CA ASN A 161 11.84 -2.81 -4.22
C ASN A 161 10.96 -1.77 -3.51
N LEU A 162 10.34 -0.85 -4.27
CA LEU A 162 9.42 0.14 -3.74
C LEU A 162 8.13 -0.50 -3.19
N VAL A 163 7.58 -1.50 -3.88
CA VAL A 163 6.42 -2.27 -3.38
C VAL A 163 6.75 -2.98 -2.08
N ASP A 164 7.93 -3.62 -2.00
CA ASP A 164 8.36 -4.32 -0.79
C ASP A 164 8.55 -3.34 0.38
N GLN A 165 9.09 -2.15 0.11
CA GLN A 165 9.24 -1.09 1.11
C GLN A 165 7.90 -0.56 1.60
N ALA A 166 6.96 -0.27 0.71
CA ALA A 166 5.60 0.14 1.06
C ALA A 166 4.90 -0.91 1.94
N ASN A 167 5.04 -2.20 1.61
CA ASN A 167 4.50 -3.29 2.41
C ASN A 167 5.14 -3.37 3.81
N ARG A 168 6.46 -3.17 3.93
CA ARG A 168 7.13 -3.13 5.25
C ARG A 168 6.58 -2.00 6.12
N LEU A 169 6.43 -0.80 5.55
CA LEU A 169 5.88 0.36 6.26
C LEU A 169 4.44 0.09 6.75
N ALA A 170 3.59 -0.46 5.88
CA ALA A 170 2.21 -0.81 6.25
C ALA A 170 2.15 -1.80 7.42
N GLN A 171 3.03 -2.81 7.42
CA GLN A 171 3.08 -3.83 8.48
C GLN A 171 3.55 -3.27 9.82
N THR A 172 4.52 -2.35 9.82
CA THR A 172 5.02 -1.73 11.05
C THR A 172 3.93 -0.92 11.76
N THR A 173 3.10 -0.18 11.02
CA THR A 173 2.02 0.63 11.59
C THR A 173 0.88 -0.21 12.15
N CYS A 174 0.49 -1.30 11.47
CA CYS A 174 -0.50 -2.24 12.01
C CYS A 174 -0.06 -2.86 13.34
N ALA A 175 1.24 -3.16 13.51
CA ALA A 175 1.75 -3.72 14.76
C ALA A 175 1.71 -2.72 15.93
N MET A 176 1.87 -1.42 15.67
CA MET A 176 1.82 -0.37 16.69
C MET A 176 0.39 0.01 17.10
N ALA A 177 -0.59 -0.14 16.20
CA ALA A 177 -1.99 0.15 16.46
C ALA A 177 -2.70 -0.92 17.32
N ALA A 178 -2.10 -2.11 17.51
CA ALA A 178 -2.64 -3.13 18.40
C ALA A 178 -2.54 -2.65 19.86
N PRO A 179 -3.67 -2.35 20.54
CA PRO A 179 -3.63 -1.81 21.89
C PRO A 179 -2.93 -2.82 22.80
N SER A 180 -1.91 -2.36 23.52
CA SER A 180 -1.37 -3.06 24.67
C SER A 180 -2.43 -3.10 25.78
N GLY A 181 -3.48 -3.90 25.57
CA GLY A 181 -4.58 -4.18 26.50
C GLY A 181 -4.11 -5.09 27.64
N LYS A 182 -3.05 -4.69 28.34
CA LYS A 182 -2.62 -5.26 29.62
C LYS A 182 -2.33 -4.15 30.61
N SER A 183 -3.35 -3.36 30.92
CA SER A 183 -3.53 -2.87 32.30
C SER A 183 -4.61 -3.73 32.93
N ALA A 184 -4.19 -4.94 33.30
CA ALA A 184 -4.96 -5.77 34.21
C ALA A 184 -5.16 -5.00 35.52
N GLU A 185 -6.43 -4.84 35.86
CA GLU A 185 -7.00 -4.77 37.21
C GLU A 185 -5.96 -4.89 38.33
N ASN A 186 -5.66 -3.76 38.96
CA ASN A 186 -5.20 -3.75 40.34
C ASN A 186 -6.01 -2.71 41.12
N THR A 187 -7.33 -2.88 41.11
CA THR A 187 -8.20 -2.25 42.12
C THR A 187 -8.32 -3.23 43.27
N SER A 188 -7.29 -3.22 44.12
CA SER A 188 -7.39 -3.73 45.48
C SER A 188 -8.57 -3.07 46.16
N ALA A 189 -9.63 -3.85 46.39
CA ALA A 189 -10.69 -3.47 47.31
C ALA A 189 -10.09 -3.41 48.73
N GLN A 190 -9.86 -2.21 49.25
CA GLN A 190 -9.73 -1.99 50.69
C GLN A 190 -11.15 -1.80 51.27
N PRO A 191 -11.56 -2.60 52.27
CA PRO A 191 -12.72 -2.27 53.07
C PRO A 191 -12.27 -1.26 54.15
N GLU A 192 -12.70 -0.01 54.04
CA GLU A 192 -12.66 0.92 55.19
C GLU A 192 -13.81 0.57 56.14
N LEU A 193 -13.41 0.06 57.30
CA LEU A 193 -14.19 -0.02 58.54
C LEU A 193 -14.13 1.34 59.27
N ASP A 194 -15.26 1.66 59.91
CA ASP A 194 -15.47 2.69 60.95
C ASP A 194 -15.41 4.17 60.46
N GLU A 195 -16.23 5.14 60.89
CA GLU A 195 -16.88 5.34 62.19
C GLU A 195 -17.87 6.55 62.14
N ALA A 196 -18.91 6.51 62.99
CA ALA A 196 -19.51 7.65 63.73
C ALA A 196 -20.43 8.73 63.08
N LEU A 197 -21.55 8.94 63.81
CA LEU A 197 -22.36 10.15 64.04
C LEU A 197 -23.51 10.51 63.07
N ALA A 198 -24.72 10.01 63.39
CA ALA A 198 -25.85 10.80 63.94
C ALA A 198 -27.12 9.92 64.06
#